data_AF-A0A527GJZ4-F1
#
_entry.id   AF-A0A527GJZ4-F1
#
_cell.length_a   1.000
_cell.length_b   1.000
_cell.length_c   1.000
_cell.angle_alpha   90.00
_cell.angle_beta   90.00
_cell.angle_gamma   90.00
#
_symmetry.space_group_name_H-M   'P 1'
#
loop_
_entity.id
_entity.type
_entity.pdbx_description
1 polymer ?
#
loop_
_entity_poly.entity_id
_entity_poly.type
_entity_poly.pdbx_seq_one_letter_code
_entity_poly.pdbx_strand_id
1 'polypeptide(L)'
;MGLKLVVAPGVLVPRPETELLGSTALNVLRELNRPVPRVVDMCCGAGNLACAIGYKVPTARVWASDLTDSCVETTCRNVAHLGLAGR
;
A
#
# COMPACT_ATOMS: atom_id res chain seq x y z
N MET A 1 9.42 2.51 -2.85
CA MET A 1 9.87 2.38 -1.45
C MET A 1 10.62 1.06 -1.19
N GLY A 2 11.34 0.53 -2.19
CA GLY A 2 12.18 -0.68 -2.04
C GLY A 2 11.44 -2.02 -1.99
N LEU A 3 10.15 -2.06 -2.29
CA LEU A 3 9.36 -3.30 -2.39
C LEU A 3 9.29 -3.77 -3.84
N LYS A 4 9.39 -5.08 -4.04
CA LYS A 4 9.11 -5.71 -5.34
C LYS A 4 7.63 -6.01 -5.42
N LEU A 5 6.97 -5.51 -6.46
CA LEU A 5 5.54 -5.66 -6.68
C LEU A 5 5.31 -6.32 -8.03
N VAL A 6 4.34 -7.21 -8.06
CA VAL A 6 3.74 -7.73 -9.29
C VAL A 6 2.87 -6.64 -9.90
N VAL A 7 2.97 -6.47 -11.21
CA VAL A 7 2.11 -5.58 -12.00
C VAL A 7 1.37 -6.41 -13.05
N ALA A 8 0.15 -6.01 -13.38
CA ALA A 8 -0.70 -6.68 -14.35
C ALA A 8 -1.13 -5.72 -15.47
N PRO A 9 -1.52 -6.22 -16.66
CA PRO A 9 -2.09 -5.39 -17.71
C PRO A 9 -3.28 -4.57 -17.19
N GLY A 10 -3.34 -3.29 -17.56
CA GLY A 10 -4.39 -2.37 -17.12
C GLY A 10 -4.20 -1.80 -15.71
N VAL A 11 -3.21 -2.27 -14.95
CA VAL A 11 -2.86 -1.69 -13.65
C VAL A 11 -1.69 -0.73 -13.82
N LEU A 12 -1.80 0.47 -13.24
CA LEU A 12 -0.76 1.47 -13.33
C LEU A 12 0.54 0.95 -12.68
N VAL A 13 1.63 0.95 -13.45
CA VAL A 13 2.96 0.64 -12.91
C VAL A 13 3.35 1.74 -11.92
N PRO A 14 3.72 1.39 -10.67
CA PRO A 14 4.12 2.37 -9.67
C PRO A 14 5.22 3.30 -10.18
N ARG A 15 5.02 4.60 -9.99
CA ARG A 15 5.95 5.64 -10.45
C ARG A 15 6.91 6.04 -9.33
N PRO A 16 8.19 6.34 -9.61
CA PRO A 16 9.13 6.81 -8.59
C PRO A 16 8.63 8.06 -7.84
N GLU A 17 7.91 8.95 -8.50
CA GLU A 17 7.35 10.17 -7.92
C GLU A 17 6.32 9.87 -6.83
N THR A 18 5.59 8.75 -6.94
CA THR A 18 4.62 8.30 -5.91
C THR A 18 5.32 7.91 -4.59
N GLU A 19 6.64 7.66 -4.60
CA GLU A 19 7.40 7.40 -3.37
C GLU A 19 7.48 8.62 -2.45
N LEU A 20 7.34 9.84 -3.00
CA LEU A 20 7.25 11.06 -2.21
C LEU A 20 6.00 11.05 -1.32
N LEU A 21 4.84 10.70 -1.89
CA LEU A 21 3.58 10.58 -1.15
C LEU A 21 3.67 9.51 -0.06
N GLY A 22 4.24 8.34 -0.38
CA GLY A 22 4.45 7.28 0.60
C GLY A 22 5.36 7.71 1.75
N SER A 23 6.45 8.42 1.45
CA SER A 23 7.39 8.92 2.46
C SER A 23 6.72 9.94 3.39
N THR A 24 5.94 10.87 2.84
CA THR A 24 5.15 11.84 3.61
C THR A 24 4.13 11.14 4.52
N ALA A 25 3.40 10.15 3.99
CA ALA A 25 2.44 9.39 4.79
C ALA A 25 3.10 8.67 5.97
N LEU A 26 4.28 8.06 5.74
CA LEU A 26 5.04 7.40 6.82
C LEU A 26 5.50 8.38 7.90
N ASN A 27 5.87 9.61 7.54
CA ASN A 27 6.23 10.63 8.53
C ASN A 27 5.01 11.04 9.37
N VAL A 28 3.87 11.30 8.73
CA VAL A 28 2.62 11.62 9.42
C VAL A 28 2.21 10.49 10.38
N LEU A 29 2.32 9.23 9.96
CA LEU A 29 1.99 8.08 10.81
C LEU A 29 2.89 7.97 12.05
N ARG A 30 4.18 8.31 11.93
CA ARG A 30 5.11 8.35 13.07
C ARG A 30 4.75 9.48 14.03
N GLU A 31 4.45 10.67 13.52
CA GLU A 31 4.08 11.84 14.32
C GLU A 31 2.75 11.63 15.06
N LEU A 32 1.77 10.98 14.41
CA LEU A 32 0.50 10.62 15.05
C LEU A 32 0.67 9.71 16.27
N ASN A 33 1.75 8.92 16.33
CA ASN A 33 2.11 8.02 17.43
C ASN A 33 0.93 7.20 17.99
N ARG A 34 0.06 6.70 17.10
CA ARG A 34 -1.08 5.85 17.50
C ARG A 34 -0.62 4.40 17.61
N PRO A 35 -1.07 3.64 18.63
CA PRO A 35 -0.70 2.23 18.77
C PRO A 35 -1.08 1.36 17.57
N VAL A 36 -2.27 1.62 16.99
CA VAL A 36 -2.81 0.91 15.82
C VAL A 36 -3.39 1.94 14.85
N PRO A 37 -2.55 2.59 14.02
CA PRO A 37 -3.04 3.58 13.06
C PRO A 37 -3.89 2.90 12.00
N ARG A 38 -4.93 3.58 11.53
CA ARG A 38 -5.85 3.10 10.50
C ARG A 38 -5.65 3.93 9.25
N VAL A 39 -5.42 3.28 8.12
CA VAL A 39 -5.11 3.93 6.84
C VAL A 39 -6.02 3.39 5.76
N VAL A 40 -6.51 4.29 4.91
CA VAL A 40 -7.26 3.92 3.70
C VAL A 40 -6.48 4.41 2.49
N ASP A 41 -6.10 3.49 1.61
CA ASP A 41 -5.47 3.75 0.32
C ASP A 41 -6.54 3.68 -0.78
N MET A 42 -7.00 4.85 -1.21
CA MET A 42 -8.04 5.01 -2.23
C MET A 42 -7.42 5.01 -3.61
N CYS A 43 -8.02 4.28 -4.57
CA CYS A 43 -7.47 4.04 -5.90
C CYS A 43 -6.11 3.35 -5.84
N CYS A 44 -6.07 2.23 -5.13
CA CYS A 44 -4.83 1.58 -4.72
C CYS A 44 -3.99 1.03 -5.89
N GLY A 45 -4.57 0.82 -7.09
CA GLY A 45 -3.84 0.36 -8.26
C GLY A 45 -3.11 -0.98 -7.99
N ALA A 46 -1.77 -0.97 -8.04
CA ALA A 46 -0.95 -2.14 -7.71
C ALA A 46 -0.75 -2.34 -6.19
N GLY A 47 -1.33 -1.48 -5.36
CA GLY A 47 -1.24 -1.51 -3.90
C GLY A 47 0.10 -0.99 -3.36
N ASN A 48 0.83 -0.17 -4.11
CA ASN A 48 2.19 0.22 -3.74
C ASN A 48 2.28 1.07 -2.47
N LEU A 49 1.27 1.89 -2.18
CA LEU A 49 1.20 2.65 -0.93
C LEU A 49 0.72 1.77 0.21
N ALA A 50 -0.41 1.08 0.06
CA ALA A 50 -0.93 0.15 1.05
C ALA A 50 0.11 -0.88 1.53
N CYS A 51 0.78 -1.56 0.58
CA CYS A 51 1.80 -2.56 0.89
C CYS A 51 3.00 -1.94 1.60
N ALA A 52 3.45 -0.75 1.17
CA ALA A 52 4.58 -0.10 1.80
C ALA A 52 4.27 0.38 3.22
N ILE A 53 3.07 0.91 3.45
CA ILE A 53 2.63 1.31 4.79
C ILE A 53 2.52 0.07 5.69
N GLY A 54 1.84 -0.99 5.26
CA GLY A 54 1.74 -2.23 6.04
C GLY A 54 3.07 -2.94 6.30
N TYR A 55 4.06 -2.75 5.41
CA TYR A 55 5.42 -3.26 5.61
C TYR A 55 6.24 -2.40 6.58
N LYS A 56 6.17 -1.08 6.45
CA LYS A 56 7.01 -0.14 7.23
C LYS A 56 6.41 0.24 8.59
N VAL A 57 5.11 0.08 8.77
CA VAL A 57 4.39 0.30 10.02
C VAL A 57 3.62 -0.98 10.37
N PRO A 58 4.27 -1.98 10.99
CA PRO A 58 3.66 -3.31 11.18
C PRO A 58 2.40 -3.32 12.06
N THR A 59 2.17 -2.27 12.85
CA THR A 59 0.96 -2.11 13.68
C THR A 59 -0.17 -1.40 12.94
N ALA A 60 0.07 -0.87 11.74
CA ALA A 60 -0.97 -0.21 10.95
C ALA A 60 -1.99 -1.22 10.45
N ARG A 61 -3.26 -0.80 10.48
CA ARG A 61 -4.35 -1.49 9.81
C ARG A 61 -4.69 -0.77 8.52
N VAL A 62 -4.55 -1.44 7.38
CA VAL A 62 -4.59 -0.80 6.06
C VAL A 62 -5.73 -1.38 5.23
N TRP A 63 -6.63 -0.51 4.77
CA TRP A 63 -7.63 -0.85 3.77
C TRP A 63 -7.20 -0.27 2.44
N ALA A 64 -7.21 -1.08 1.40
CA ALA A 64 -6.93 -0.65 0.03
C ALA A 64 -8.20 -0.87 -0.80
N SER A 65 -8.58 0.14 -1.57
CA SER A 65 -9.77 0.06 -2.42
C SER A 65 -9.48 0.64 -3.80
N ASP A 66 -10.08 0.03 -4.81
CA ASP A 66 -10.06 0.51 -6.19
C ASP A 66 -11.41 0.22 -6.82
N LEU A 67 -11.78 0.99 -7.85
CA LEU A 67 -13.00 0.74 -8.63
C LEU A 67 -12.79 -0.39 -9.64
N THR A 68 -11.54 -0.66 -10.02
CA THR A 68 -11.21 -1.62 -11.07
C THR A 68 -10.82 -2.96 -10.46
N ASP A 69 -11.54 -4.03 -10.83
CA ASP A 69 -11.31 -5.39 -10.28
C ASP A 69 -9.85 -5.85 -10.44
N SER A 70 -9.21 -5.58 -11.58
CA SER A 70 -7.82 -5.95 -11.82
C SER A 70 -6.83 -5.26 -10.87
N CYS A 71 -7.12 -4.04 -10.42
CA CYS A 71 -6.33 -3.33 -9.40
C CYS A 71 -6.50 -4.00 -8.04
N VAL A 72 -7.75 -4.33 -7.66
CA VAL A 72 -8.04 -5.03 -6.40
C VAL A 72 -7.34 -6.40 -6.38
N GLU A 73 -7.48 -7.19 -7.43
CA GLU A 73 -6.82 -8.49 -7.55
C GLU A 73 -5.29 -8.38 -7.49
N THR A 74 -4.71 -7.41 -8.22
CA THR A 74 -3.25 -7.19 -8.23
C THR A 74 -2.75 -6.75 -6.86
N THR A 75 -3.48 -5.87 -6.18
CA THR A 75 -3.19 -5.48 -4.80
C THR A 75 -3.24 -6.68 -3.86
N CYS A 76 -4.28 -7.52 -3.93
CA CYS A 76 -4.37 -8.74 -3.11
C CYS A 76 -3.19 -9.69 -3.37
N ARG A 77 -2.77 -9.87 -4.64
CA ARG A 77 -1.59 -10.66 -4.98
C ARG A 77 -0.32 -10.09 -4.36
N ASN A 78 -0.14 -8.77 -4.37
CA ASN A 78 1.02 -8.12 -3.75
C ASN A 78 1.01 -8.22 -2.23
N VAL A 79 -0.16 -8.07 -1.59
CA VAL A 79 -0.34 -8.29 -0.15
C VAL A 79 0.07 -9.72 0.22
N ALA A 80 -0.37 -10.72 -0.55
CA ALA A 80 0.03 -12.11 -0.34
C ALA A 80 1.53 -12.33 -0.59
N HIS A 81 2.05 -11.83 -1.72
CA HIS A 81 3.46 -11.94 -2.12
C HIS A 81 4.42 -11.38 -1.07
N LEU A 82 4.02 -10.31 -0.37
CA LEU A 82 4.81 -9.64 0.65
C LEU A 82 4.51 -10.15 2.08
N GLY A 83 3.62 -11.13 2.27
CA GLY A 83 3.27 -11.66 3.58
C GLY A 83 2.54 -10.67 4.49
N LEU A 84 1.72 -9.79 3.90
CA LEU A 84 1.01 -8.71 4.60
C LEU A 84 -0.46 -9.03 4.90
N ALA A 85 -0.91 -10.26 4.63
CA ALA A 85 -2.30 -10.65 4.87
C ALA A 85 -2.71 -10.46 6.34
N GLY A 86 -3.93 -9.94 6.56
CA GLY A 86 -4.47 -9.67 7.90
C GLY A 86 -4.01 -8.37 8.55
N ARG A 87 -3.20 -7.57 7.84
CA ARG A 87 -2.81 -6.21 8.22
C ARG A 87 -3.69 -5.19 7.51
#